data_AF-A0A251XH05-F1
#
_entry.id   AF-A0A251XH05-F1
#
_cell.length_a   1.000
_cell.length_b   1.000
_cell.length_c   1.000
_cell.angle_alpha   90.00
_cell.angle_beta   90.00
_cell.angle_gamma   90.00
#
_symmetry.space_group_name_H-M   'P 1'
#
loop_
_entity.id
_entity.type
_entity.pdbx_description
1 polymer ?
#
loop_
_entity_poly.entity_id
_entity_poly.type
_entity_poly.pdbx_seq_one_letter_code
_entity_poly.pdbx_strand_id
1 'polypeptide(L)'
;MNAKGKKMAELSISPDEIRDALKDFVQSYEPGKASTTEVGYVLDAGDGIAHVQGLPGVMANELITFADGTLGLAQNLEESEIGVIVLGEFAGIEEGMEVRRTGEVLSVPVGDGYLGRVVDPLGNPIDGQGEIATEGRRALELQAPGVMQRKSVHEPMQTGIKAIDAMIPIGRGQRQLIIGDRQTGKTAIAIDTIINQKANWESGDTNKQVRCIYVAIGQKGSTIASVKGALEEAGAMEYTTIVASPRPTPPASSTSRPTPARPSASTGCTAASTSSSSSTTCPSRPRPTAPSPSSCAVRRDARRTPATCSTCTPACSSAAPSSRTSWAPVR
;
A
#
# COMPACT_ATOMS: atom_id res chain seq x y z
N MET A 1 -9.36 -43.01 -47.12
CA MET A 1 -9.53 -41.75 -46.37
C MET A 1 -10.01 -42.08 -44.98
N ASN A 2 -9.39 -41.52 -43.93
CA ASN A 2 -9.92 -41.31 -42.57
C ASN A 2 -8.84 -40.49 -41.84
N ALA A 3 -8.99 -39.16 -41.79
CA ALA A 3 -9.80 -38.40 -40.82
C ALA A 3 -9.00 -38.11 -39.54
N LYS A 4 -8.41 -36.91 -39.46
CA LYS A 4 -7.68 -36.40 -38.29
C LYS A 4 -8.67 -36.21 -37.13
N GLY A 5 -8.44 -36.90 -36.00
CA GLY A 5 -9.15 -36.68 -34.73
C GLY A 5 -8.27 -35.89 -33.74
N LYS A 6 -8.81 -34.81 -33.18
CA LYS A 6 -8.15 -33.85 -32.26
C LYS A 6 -7.13 -34.48 -31.29
N LYS A 7 -5.91 -33.93 -31.24
CA LYS A 7 -5.12 -33.94 -30.01
C LYS A 7 -5.87 -33.11 -28.97
N MET A 8 -6.06 -33.64 -27.76
CA MET A 8 -6.17 -32.80 -26.58
C MET A 8 -4.75 -32.50 -26.08
N ALA A 9 -4.56 -31.39 -25.36
CA ALA A 9 -3.30 -31.13 -24.68
C ALA A 9 -3.30 -31.92 -23.36
N GLU A 10 -2.53 -33.00 -23.31
CA GLU A 10 -2.17 -33.63 -22.04
C GLU A 10 -1.22 -32.69 -21.30
N LEU A 11 -1.58 -32.29 -20.08
CA LEU A 11 -0.65 -31.64 -19.17
C LEU A 11 0.32 -32.71 -18.66
N SER A 12 1.47 -32.82 -19.32
CA SER A 12 2.55 -33.73 -18.95
C SER A 12 3.25 -33.25 -17.68
N ILE A 13 2.68 -33.57 -16.52
CA ILE A 13 3.34 -33.37 -15.22
C ILE A 13 4.53 -34.33 -15.17
N SER A 14 5.73 -33.80 -15.41
CA SER A 14 6.98 -34.57 -15.38
C SER A 14 7.36 -34.88 -13.93
N PRO A 15 7.47 -36.16 -13.52
CA PRO A 15 7.89 -36.50 -12.17
C PRO A 15 9.33 -36.05 -11.86
N ASP A 16 10.18 -35.99 -12.89
CA ASP A 16 11.59 -35.66 -12.71
C ASP A 16 11.83 -34.15 -12.55
N GLU A 17 11.05 -33.29 -13.24
CA GLU A 17 11.08 -31.83 -13.03
C GLU A 17 10.72 -31.47 -11.57
N ILE A 18 9.72 -32.14 -11.00
CA ILE A 18 9.33 -31.96 -9.58
C ILE A 18 10.45 -32.43 -8.64
N ARG A 19 11.14 -33.53 -8.98
CA ARG A 19 12.22 -34.08 -8.15
C ARG A 19 13.49 -33.24 -8.20
N ASP A 20 13.84 -32.68 -9.35
CA ASP A 20 14.96 -31.76 -9.46
C ASP A 20 14.63 -30.42 -8.76
N ALA A 21 13.43 -29.86 -8.91
CA ALA A 21 13.03 -28.66 -8.16
C ALA A 21 13.06 -28.86 -6.62
N LEU A 22 12.59 -30.01 -6.11
CA LEU A 22 12.68 -30.35 -4.68
C LEU A 22 14.13 -30.55 -4.21
N LYS A 23 14.97 -31.14 -5.05
CA LYS A 23 16.39 -31.39 -4.76
C LYS A 23 17.19 -30.08 -4.76
N ASP A 24 16.92 -29.18 -5.70
CA ASP A 24 17.52 -27.85 -5.76
C ASP A 24 17.08 -27.01 -4.55
N PHE A 25 15.82 -27.08 -4.14
CA PHE A 25 15.34 -26.45 -2.90
C PHE A 25 16.12 -26.97 -1.67
N VAL A 26 16.24 -28.30 -1.52
CA VAL A 26 17.01 -28.92 -0.42
C VAL A 26 18.51 -28.59 -0.49
N GLN A 27 19.09 -28.43 -1.68
CA GLN A 27 20.49 -27.98 -1.83
C GLN A 27 20.68 -26.48 -1.55
N SER A 28 19.66 -25.65 -1.81
CA SER A 28 19.67 -24.22 -1.50
C SER A 28 19.47 -23.92 0.00
N TYR A 29 18.97 -24.89 0.76
CA TYR A 29 18.77 -24.78 2.20
C TYR A 29 20.11 -24.87 2.96
N GLU A 30 20.82 -23.75 3.08
CA GLU A 30 21.86 -23.61 4.09
C GLU A 30 21.22 -23.63 5.50
N PRO A 31 21.60 -24.56 6.40
CA PRO A 31 21.13 -24.52 7.79
C PRO A 31 21.67 -23.25 8.47
N GLY A 32 20.77 -22.29 8.68
CA GLY A 32 21.12 -20.92 9.00
C GLY A 32 22.00 -20.76 10.24
N LYS A 33 22.98 -19.84 10.14
CA LYS A 33 23.77 -19.35 11.29
C LYS A 33 22.79 -18.86 12.36
N ALA A 34 22.98 -19.32 13.60
CA ALA A 34 22.10 -18.98 14.71
C ALA A 34 22.03 -17.45 14.95
N SER A 35 20.97 -16.83 14.45
CA SER A 35 20.65 -15.42 14.66
C SER A 35 19.97 -15.25 16.01
N THR A 36 20.35 -14.21 16.75
CA THR A 36 19.68 -13.83 18.00
C THR A 36 18.39 -13.09 17.68
N THR A 37 17.33 -13.83 17.38
CA THR A 37 15.97 -13.28 17.19
C THR A 37 15.43 -12.80 18.54
N GLU A 38 14.97 -11.56 18.61
CA GLU A 38 14.24 -11.06 19.78
C GLU A 38 12.83 -11.66 19.79
N VAL A 39 12.37 -12.04 20.99
CA VAL A 39 11.08 -12.68 21.24
C VAL A 39 10.24 -11.81 22.18
N GLY A 40 8.93 -11.80 21.95
CA GLY A 40 7.92 -11.26 22.85
C GLY A 40 6.77 -12.24 23.05
N TYR A 41 5.82 -11.86 23.89
CA TYR A 41 4.64 -12.65 24.23
C TYR A 41 3.38 -11.78 24.15
N VAL A 42 2.28 -12.35 23.65
CA VAL A 42 0.96 -11.70 23.66
C VAL A 42 0.44 -11.59 25.10
N LEU A 43 -0.02 -10.40 25.50
CA LEU A 43 -0.72 -10.14 26.77
C LEU A 43 -2.24 -10.19 26.61
N ASP A 44 -2.77 -9.65 25.51
CA ASP A 44 -4.20 -9.61 25.17
C ASP A 44 -4.38 -9.55 23.65
N ALA A 45 -5.51 -10.06 23.15
CA ALA A 45 -5.86 -10.07 21.73
C ALA A 45 -7.38 -9.91 21.53
N GLY A 46 -7.80 -8.80 20.91
CA GLY A 46 -9.21 -8.45 20.73
C GLY A 46 -9.46 -7.54 19.53
N ASP A 47 -10.58 -7.74 18.83
CA ASP A 47 -11.05 -6.96 17.67
C ASP A 47 -9.99 -6.73 16.54
N GLY A 48 -8.98 -7.61 16.44
CA GLY A 48 -7.89 -7.52 15.47
C GLY A 48 -6.66 -6.71 15.92
N ILE A 49 -6.61 -6.35 17.21
CA ILE A 49 -5.45 -5.74 17.88
C ILE A 49 -4.88 -6.76 18.86
N ALA A 50 -3.55 -6.83 18.97
CA ALA A 50 -2.86 -7.61 20.00
C ALA A 50 -1.89 -6.70 20.77
N HIS A 51 -1.87 -6.84 22.09
CA HIS A 51 -0.91 -6.17 22.97
C HIS A 51 0.24 -7.15 23.26
N VAL A 52 1.48 -6.77 22.95
CA VAL A 52 2.65 -7.65 23.03
C VAL A 52 3.69 -7.06 23.99
N GLN A 53 4.23 -7.90 24.88
CA GLN A 53 5.35 -7.54 25.76
C GLN A 53 6.66 -8.15 25.25
N GLY A 54 7.77 -7.40 25.38
CA GLY A 54 9.11 -7.82 24.95
C GLY A 54 9.60 -7.00 23.76
N LEU A 55 10.33 -7.64 22.83
CA LEU A 55 10.83 -7.05 21.58
C LEU A 55 11.47 -5.65 21.73
N PRO A 56 12.46 -5.45 22.63
CA PRO A 56 12.97 -4.12 23.00
C PRO A 56 13.67 -3.36 21.86
N GLY A 57 14.05 -4.03 20.77
CA GLY A 57 14.63 -3.39 19.59
C GLY A 57 13.64 -3.12 18.45
N VAL A 58 12.34 -3.35 18.63
CA VAL A 58 11.31 -3.19 17.58
C VAL A 58 11.23 -1.74 17.06
N MET A 59 10.98 -1.59 15.77
CA MET A 59 10.77 -0.29 15.13
C MET A 59 9.28 0.02 14.95
N ALA A 60 8.94 1.31 14.93
CA ALA A 60 7.60 1.73 14.55
C ALA A 60 7.32 1.33 13.08
N ASN A 61 6.15 0.75 12.85
CA ASN A 61 5.73 0.14 11.59
C ASN A 61 6.63 -1.03 11.12
N GLU A 62 7.30 -1.74 12.05
CA GLU A 62 7.94 -3.04 11.78
C GLU A 62 6.90 -4.16 11.61
N LEU A 63 7.16 -5.09 10.69
CA LEU A 63 6.43 -6.35 10.58
C LEU A 63 6.91 -7.31 11.66
N ILE A 64 5.96 -7.94 12.34
CA ILE A 64 6.21 -9.02 13.30
C ILE A 64 5.43 -10.27 12.89
N THR A 65 5.86 -11.43 13.36
CA THR A 65 5.29 -12.74 13.03
C THR A 65 4.88 -13.44 14.31
N PHE A 66 3.61 -13.80 14.41
CA PHE A 66 3.06 -14.62 15.49
C PHE A 66 3.48 -16.10 15.29
N ALA A 67 3.40 -16.93 16.33
CA ALA A 67 3.76 -18.35 16.26
C ALA A 67 3.04 -19.12 15.12
N ASP A 68 1.80 -18.73 14.81
CA ASP A 68 0.97 -19.28 13.72
C ASP A 68 1.47 -18.95 12.30
N GLY A 69 2.46 -18.05 12.17
CA GLY A 69 2.90 -17.48 10.89
C GLY A 69 2.09 -16.27 10.43
N THR A 70 0.99 -15.93 11.10
CA THR A 70 0.25 -14.67 10.89
C THR A 70 1.18 -13.47 11.08
N LEU A 71 1.02 -12.45 10.23
CA LEU A 71 1.78 -11.20 10.33
C LEU A 71 1.02 -10.14 11.14
N GLY A 72 1.77 -9.29 11.83
CA GLY A 72 1.28 -8.11 12.54
C GLY A 72 2.11 -6.88 12.22
N LEU A 73 1.52 -5.70 12.42
CA LEU A 73 2.17 -4.40 12.29
C LEU A 73 2.31 -3.76 13.66
N ALA A 74 3.54 -3.56 14.15
CA ALA A 74 3.80 -2.83 15.38
C ALA A 74 3.55 -1.32 15.16
N GLN A 75 2.44 -0.78 15.66
CA GLN A 75 2.03 0.60 15.41
C GLN A 75 2.24 1.51 16.63
N ASN A 76 1.83 1.06 17.82
CA ASN A 76 1.99 1.82 19.06
C ASN A 76 3.13 1.21 19.88
N LEU A 77 4.06 2.04 20.35
CA LEU A 77 5.21 1.61 21.17
C LEU A 77 5.15 2.34 22.51
N GLU A 78 4.74 1.64 23.57
CA GLU A 78 4.69 2.17 24.93
C GLU A 78 5.89 1.67 25.76
N GLU A 79 6.01 2.13 27.01
CA GLU A 79 7.17 1.80 27.86
C GLU A 79 7.23 0.31 28.28
N SER A 80 6.08 -0.38 28.27
CA SER A 80 5.93 -1.77 28.76
C SER A 80 5.22 -2.72 27.78
N GLU A 81 4.61 -2.19 26.73
CA GLU A 81 3.79 -2.94 25.76
C GLU A 81 3.84 -2.34 24.35
N ILE A 82 3.52 -3.18 23.36
CA ILE A 82 3.51 -2.85 21.94
C ILE A 82 2.10 -3.13 21.41
N GLY A 83 1.44 -2.12 20.87
CA GLY A 83 0.15 -2.24 20.21
C GLY A 83 0.33 -2.68 18.75
N VAL A 84 -0.12 -3.90 18.45
CA VAL A 84 0.04 -4.56 17.15
C VAL A 84 -1.31 -4.67 16.44
N ILE A 85 -1.37 -4.28 15.17
CA ILE A 85 -2.52 -4.56 14.30
C ILE A 85 -2.28 -5.91 13.61
N VAL A 86 -3.22 -6.85 13.75
CA VAL A 86 -3.14 -8.17 13.11
C VAL A 86 -3.45 -8.06 11.62
N LEU A 87 -2.57 -8.58 10.76
CA LEU A 87 -2.68 -8.55 9.30
C LEU A 87 -3.07 -9.93 8.74
N GLY A 88 -4.19 -10.47 9.21
CA GLY A 88 -4.64 -11.81 8.83
C GLY A 88 -5.94 -12.21 9.53
N GLU A 89 -6.14 -13.52 9.68
CA GLU A 89 -7.18 -14.07 10.57
C GLU A 89 -6.73 -13.89 12.04
N PHE A 90 -7.60 -13.34 12.89
CA PHE A 90 -7.25 -13.05 14.28
C PHE A 90 -7.57 -14.22 15.22
N ALA A 91 -8.48 -15.11 14.81
CA ALA A 91 -9.07 -16.15 15.66
C ALA A 91 -8.12 -17.26 16.15
N GLY A 92 -6.85 -17.27 15.72
CA GLY A 92 -5.81 -18.17 16.24
C GLY A 92 -4.94 -17.56 17.36
N ILE A 93 -4.94 -16.23 17.52
CA ILE A 93 -4.02 -15.54 18.42
C ILE A 93 -4.53 -15.61 19.87
N GLU A 94 -3.81 -16.32 20.71
CA GLU A 94 -4.10 -16.51 22.15
C GLU A 94 -3.08 -15.76 23.05
N GLU A 95 -3.47 -15.49 24.30
CA GLU A 95 -2.59 -14.97 25.35
C GLU A 95 -1.38 -15.90 25.57
N GLY A 96 -0.19 -15.32 25.77
CA GLY A 96 1.05 -16.06 25.96
C GLY A 96 1.68 -16.61 24.67
N MET A 97 1.06 -16.42 23.49
CA MET A 97 1.64 -16.82 22.20
C MET A 97 2.99 -16.13 21.95
N GLU A 98 3.96 -16.87 21.41
CA GLU A 98 5.27 -16.34 21.03
C GLU A 98 5.15 -15.40 19.81
N VAL A 99 5.80 -14.24 19.88
CA VAL A 99 5.86 -13.25 18.80
C VAL A 99 7.32 -12.94 18.47
N ARG A 100 7.67 -12.97 17.19
CA ARG A 100 9.03 -12.71 16.68
C ARG A 100 9.04 -11.48 15.81
N ARG A 101 10.08 -10.66 15.95
CA ARG A 101 10.31 -9.53 15.04
C ARG A 101 10.93 -10.00 13.72
N THR A 102 10.67 -9.30 12.62
CA THR A 102 11.28 -9.61 11.31
C THR A 102 12.55 -8.81 11.02
N GLY A 103 12.72 -7.64 11.65
CA GLY A 103 13.73 -6.64 11.26
C GLY A 103 13.34 -5.78 10.04
N GLU A 104 12.18 -6.04 9.41
CA GLU A 104 11.71 -5.29 8.24
C GLU A 104 10.56 -4.32 8.58
N VAL A 105 10.75 -3.05 8.22
CA VAL A 105 9.65 -2.08 8.14
C VAL A 105 8.65 -2.51 7.06
N LEU A 106 7.35 -2.25 7.31
CA LEU A 106 6.22 -2.60 6.45
C LEU A 106 6.51 -2.43 4.96
N SER A 107 6.71 -3.57 4.29
CA SER A 107 7.21 -3.65 2.92
C SER A 107 6.54 -4.79 2.15
N VAL A 108 6.28 -4.51 0.88
CA VAL A 108 5.57 -5.38 -0.05
C VAL A 108 6.51 -5.75 -1.19
N PRO A 109 6.51 -7.02 -1.66
CA PRO A 109 7.25 -7.42 -2.86
C PRO A 109 6.79 -6.66 -4.11
N VAL A 110 7.72 -6.41 -5.02
CA VAL A 110 7.48 -5.67 -6.27
C VAL A 110 8.19 -6.37 -7.45
N GLY A 111 7.65 -6.17 -8.65
CA GLY A 111 8.20 -6.64 -9.92
C GLY A 111 7.12 -6.69 -11.00
N ASP A 112 7.52 -6.93 -12.24
CA ASP A 112 6.60 -7.00 -13.38
C ASP A 112 5.78 -8.30 -13.42
N GLY A 113 6.17 -9.32 -12.64
CA GLY A 113 5.42 -10.56 -12.44
C GLY A 113 4.03 -10.40 -11.79
N TYR A 114 3.68 -9.21 -11.31
CA TYR A 114 2.36 -8.86 -10.78
C TYR A 114 1.32 -8.53 -11.87
N LEU A 115 1.72 -8.33 -13.13
CA LEU A 115 0.80 -8.07 -14.23
C LEU A 115 -0.09 -9.30 -14.50
N GLY A 116 -1.40 -9.10 -14.64
CA GLY A 116 -2.39 -10.17 -14.80
C GLY A 116 -2.78 -10.91 -13.52
N ARG A 117 -2.07 -10.68 -12.40
CA ARG A 117 -2.31 -11.36 -11.12
C ARG A 117 -3.36 -10.67 -10.25
N VAL A 118 -3.99 -11.45 -9.37
CA VAL A 118 -4.84 -10.95 -8.28
C VAL A 118 -4.15 -11.24 -6.95
N VAL A 119 -3.90 -10.20 -6.17
CA VAL A 119 -3.05 -10.27 -4.98
C VAL A 119 -3.70 -9.61 -3.75
N ASP A 120 -3.28 -10.02 -2.57
CA ASP A 120 -3.65 -9.38 -1.31
C ASP A 120 -2.85 -8.07 -1.07
N PRO A 121 -3.13 -7.31 0.02
CA PRO A 121 -2.37 -6.10 0.35
C PRO A 121 -0.91 -6.32 0.78
N LEU A 122 -0.50 -7.57 1.04
CA LEU A 122 0.86 -7.96 1.45
C LEU A 122 1.70 -8.44 0.25
N GLY A 123 1.08 -8.63 -0.92
CA GLY A 123 1.71 -9.05 -2.17
C GLY A 123 1.60 -10.55 -2.48
N ASN A 124 0.81 -11.31 -1.71
CA ASN A 124 0.60 -12.74 -1.92
C ASN A 124 -0.47 -12.99 -3.02
N PRO A 125 -0.32 -14.00 -3.88
CA PRO A 125 -1.32 -14.34 -4.89
C PRO A 125 -2.59 -14.96 -4.28
N ILE A 126 -3.76 -14.45 -4.66
CA ILE A 126 -5.08 -15.03 -4.30
C ILE A 126 -5.84 -15.60 -5.50
N ASP A 127 -5.22 -15.60 -6.69
CA ASP A 127 -5.79 -16.13 -7.94
C ASP A 127 -5.60 -17.64 -8.13
N GLY A 128 -4.80 -18.29 -7.29
CA GLY A 128 -4.49 -19.72 -7.39
C GLY A 128 -3.54 -20.09 -8.53
N GLN A 129 -2.92 -19.12 -9.21
CA GLN A 129 -2.04 -19.34 -10.38
C GLN A 129 -0.58 -19.62 -10.00
N GLY A 130 -0.33 -20.20 -8.82
CA GLY A 130 1.00 -20.41 -8.25
C GLY A 130 1.63 -19.14 -7.69
N GLU A 131 2.93 -19.19 -7.39
CA GLU A 131 3.68 -18.06 -6.84
C GLU A 131 3.89 -16.92 -7.86
N ILE A 132 4.47 -15.81 -7.42
CA ILE A 132 4.80 -14.65 -8.27
C ILE A 132 6.32 -14.46 -8.27
N ALA A 133 6.91 -14.29 -9.44
CA ALA A 133 8.31 -13.87 -9.56
C ALA A 133 8.45 -12.41 -9.09
N THR A 134 9.25 -12.18 -8.06
CA THR A 134 9.47 -10.85 -7.45
C THR A 134 10.90 -10.38 -7.72
N GLU A 135 11.07 -9.08 -7.93
CA GLU A 135 12.38 -8.45 -8.22
C GLU A 135 13.03 -7.84 -6.96
N GLY A 136 12.22 -7.57 -5.93
CA GLY A 136 12.67 -7.07 -4.65
C GLY A 136 11.50 -6.71 -3.73
N ARG A 137 11.81 -6.14 -2.56
CA ARG A 137 10.82 -5.64 -1.59
C ARG A 137 10.90 -4.13 -1.47
N ARG A 138 9.76 -3.45 -1.31
CA ARG A 138 9.67 -1.99 -1.20
C ARG A 138 8.83 -1.59 0.02
N ALA A 139 9.40 -0.75 0.88
CA ALA A 139 8.68 -0.17 2.01
C ALA A 139 7.48 0.68 1.53
N LEU A 140 6.33 0.57 2.21
CA LEU A 140 5.12 1.32 1.84
C LEU A 140 5.23 2.80 2.21
N GLU A 141 5.79 3.12 3.38
CA GLU A 141 5.87 4.50 3.90
C GLU A 141 7.10 5.28 3.40
N LEU A 142 7.41 5.17 2.11
CA LEU A 142 8.45 5.97 1.47
C LEU A 142 7.98 7.41 1.24
N GLN A 143 8.85 8.37 1.59
CA GLN A 143 8.56 9.80 1.42
C GLN A 143 8.29 10.17 -0.04
N ALA A 144 7.22 10.94 -0.27
CA ALA A 144 6.79 11.34 -1.60
C ALA A 144 7.80 12.30 -2.28
N PRO A 145 7.93 12.26 -3.62
CA PRO A 145 8.91 13.08 -4.34
C PRO A 145 8.71 14.57 -4.09
N GLY A 146 9.79 15.27 -3.75
CA GLY A 146 9.80 16.70 -3.45
C GLY A 146 9.50 17.58 -4.66
N VAL A 147 9.22 18.87 -4.44
CA VAL A 147 8.78 19.80 -5.51
C VAL A 147 9.75 19.83 -6.70
N MET A 148 11.06 19.90 -6.42
CA MET A 148 12.12 19.94 -7.45
C MET A 148 12.28 18.64 -8.26
N GLN A 149 11.65 17.54 -7.84
CA GLN A 149 11.70 16.23 -8.52
C GLN A 149 10.51 16.02 -9.47
N ARG A 150 9.57 16.97 -9.54
CA ARG A 150 8.31 16.83 -10.32
C ARG A 150 8.41 17.58 -11.65
N LYS A 151 7.99 16.92 -12.74
CA LYS A 151 7.72 17.54 -14.04
C LYS A 151 6.24 17.97 -14.08
N SER A 152 5.93 19.07 -14.77
CA SER A 152 4.55 19.47 -15.04
C SER A 152 3.79 18.39 -15.83
N VAL A 153 2.52 18.19 -15.52
CA VAL A 153 1.63 17.32 -16.30
C VAL A 153 1.36 17.96 -17.66
N HIS A 154 1.61 17.21 -18.74
CA HIS A 154 1.57 17.70 -20.13
C HIS A 154 1.21 16.60 -21.15
N GLU A 155 1.17 15.34 -20.74
CA GLU A 155 0.78 14.19 -21.56
C GLU A 155 -0.64 13.75 -21.15
N PRO A 156 -1.59 13.56 -22.08
CA PRO A 156 -2.95 13.12 -21.76
C PRO A 156 -3.00 11.64 -21.38
N MET A 157 -3.96 11.28 -20.54
CA MET A 157 -4.40 9.91 -20.26
C MET A 157 -5.84 9.80 -20.76
N GLN A 158 -6.03 9.12 -21.89
CA GLN A 158 -7.32 9.02 -22.57
C GLN A 158 -8.24 8.02 -21.86
N THR A 159 -9.43 8.43 -21.45
CA THR A 159 -10.40 7.55 -20.80
C THR A 159 -11.30 6.80 -21.80
N GLY A 160 -11.45 7.33 -23.01
CA GLY A 160 -12.42 6.86 -24.01
C GLY A 160 -13.82 7.45 -23.79
N ILE A 161 -14.04 8.12 -22.66
CA ILE A 161 -15.33 8.68 -22.25
C ILE A 161 -15.36 10.13 -22.70
N LYS A 162 -16.03 10.39 -23.84
CA LYS A 162 -16.14 11.72 -24.48
C LYS A 162 -16.47 12.87 -23.51
N ALA A 163 -17.31 12.62 -22.50
CA ALA A 163 -17.68 13.62 -21.50
C ALA A 163 -16.51 14.00 -20.56
N ILE A 164 -15.61 13.07 -20.26
CA ILE A 164 -14.40 13.31 -19.48
C ILE A 164 -13.32 13.90 -20.39
N ASP A 165 -12.95 13.21 -21.46
CA ASP A 165 -11.83 13.59 -22.33
C ASP A 165 -12.01 14.99 -22.97
N ALA A 166 -13.25 15.47 -23.18
CA ALA A 166 -13.52 16.80 -23.72
C ALA A 166 -13.74 17.92 -22.68
N MET A 167 -14.30 17.62 -21.50
CA MET A 167 -14.66 18.66 -20.51
C MET A 167 -13.78 18.66 -19.26
N ILE A 168 -13.25 17.50 -18.87
CA ILE A 168 -12.42 17.30 -17.67
C ILE A 168 -11.25 16.36 -18.03
N PRO A 169 -10.37 16.74 -18.98
CA PRO A 169 -9.27 15.90 -19.42
C PRO A 169 -8.32 15.57 -18.26
N ILE A 170 -7.82 14.33 -18.26
CA ILE A 170 -6.91 13.82 -17.23
C ILE A 170 -5.52 13.67 -17.85
N GLY A 171 -4.48 14.18 -17.21
CA GLY A 171 -3.09 13.99 -17.65
C GLY A 171 -2.33 12.91 -16.85
N ARG A 172 -1.28 12.34 -17.44
CA ARG A 172 -0.39 11.38 -16.78
C ARG A 172 0.31 12.06 -15.59
N GLY A 173 0.11 11.53 -14.38
CA GLY A 173 0.57 12.13 -13.12
C GLY A 173 -0.43 13.07 -12.43
N GLN A 174 -1.60 13.31 -13.01
CA GLN A 174 -2.72 13.99 -12.35
C GLN A 174 -3.39 13.05 -11.34
N ARG A 175 -4.04 13.62 -10.31
CA ARG A 175 -4.92 12.91 -9.38
C ARG A 175 -6.34 13.39 -9.61
N GLN A 176 -7.23 12.50 -10.06
CA GLN A 176 -8.62 12.83 -10.37
C GLN A 176 -9.58 12.11 -9.41
N LEU A 177 -10.54 12.84 -8.84
CA LEU A 177 -11.55 12.27 -7.94
C LEU A 177 -12.81 11.88 -8.71
N ILE A 178 -13.23 10.61 -8.61
CA ILE A 178 -14.52 10.13 -9.09
C ILE A 178 -15.47 10.03 -7.90
N ILE A 179 -16.36 11.03 -7.75
CA ILE A 179 -17.35 11.12 -6.67
C ILE A 179 -18.78 11.00 -7.22
N GLY A 180 -19.68 10.43 -6.42
CA GLY A 180 -21.07 10.15 -6.77
C GLY A 180 -21.69 9.15 -5.79
N ASP A 181 -23.00 8.94 -5.86
CA ASP A 181 -23.73 8.04 -4.96
C ASP A 181 -23.56 6.54 -5.34
N ARG A 182 -24.20 5.63 -4.60
CA ARG A 182 -24.27 4.20 -4.91
C ARG A 182 -24.83 3.99 -6.32
N GLN A 183 -24.28 3.02 -7.04
CA GLN A 183 -24.70 2.62 -8.40
C GLN A 183 -24.60 3.70 -9.50
N THR A 184 -24.08 4.92 -9.25
CA THR A 184 -23.89 5.98 -10.27
C THR A 184 -22.71 5.75 -11.23
N GLY A 185 -22.48 4.51 -11.69
CA GLY A 185 -21.48 4.18 -12.72
C GLY A 185 -20.00 4.34 -12.34
N LYS A 186 -19.65 4.77 -11.12
CA LYS A 186 -18.25 5.05 -10.70
C LYS A 186 -17.25 3.94 -11.07
N THR A 187 -17.63 2.68 -10.86
CA THR A 187 -16.78 1.52 -11.16
C THR A 187 -16.67 1.25 -12.65
N ALA A 188 -17.73 1.49 -13.43
CA ALA A 188 -17.70 1.35 -14.89
C ALA A 188 -16.71 2.36 -15.49
N ILE A 189 -16.81 3.65 -15.12
CA ILE A 189 -15.87 4.70 -15.54
C ILE A 189 -14.40 4.29 -15.32
N ALA A 190 -14.09 3.67 -14.18
CA ALA A 190 -12.74 3.19 -13.88
C ALA A 190 -12.32 1.98 -14.75
N ILE A 191 -13.22 1.02 -15.00
CA ILE A 191 -12.95 -0.16 -15.82
C ILE A 191 -12.83 0.21 -17.30
N ASP A 192 -13.75 1.03 -17.82
CA ASP A 192 -13.71 1.57 -19.18
C ASP A 192 -12.39 2.30 -19.45
N THR A 193 -11.93 3.11 -18.49
CA THR A 193 -10.63 3.81 -18.55
C THR A 193 -9.45 2.84 -18.60
N ILE A 194 -9.50 1.71 -17.89
CA ILE A 194 -8.46 0.66 -17.94
C ILE A 194 -8.48 -0.04 -19.29
N ILE A 195 -9.66 -0.46 -19.77
CA ILE A 195 -9.84 -1.16 -21.05
C ILE A 195 -9.36 -0.28 -22.22
N ASN A 196 -9.62 1.02 -22.18
CA ASN A 196 -9.17 1.97 -23.21
C ASN A 196 -7.63 2.06 -23.35
N GLN A 197 -6.86 1.65 -22.33
CA GLN A 197 -5.39 1.62 -22.44
C GLN A 197 -4.86 0.48 -23.33
N LYS A 198 -5.68 -0.49 -23.73
CA LYS A 198 -5.24 -1.62 -24.56
C LYS A 198 -4.60 -1.18 -25.88
N ALA A 199 -5.15 -0.15 -26.53
CA ALA A 199 -4.56 0.42 -27.76
C ALA A 199 -3.18 1.06 -27.52
N ASN A 200 -2.89 1.54 -26.31
CA ASN A 200 -1.56 2.01 -25.93
C ASN A 200 -0.62 0.83 -25.61
N TRP A 201 -1.14 -0.26 -25.03
CA TRP A 201 -0.40 -1.50 -24.76
C TRP A 201 0.07 -2.19 -26.04
N GLU A 202 -0.88 -2.48 -26.94
CA GLU A 202 -0.66 -3.11 -28.26
C GLU A 202 0.33 -2.33 -29.15
N SER A 203 0.54 -1.04 -28.89
CA SER A 203 1.48 -0.20 -29.65
C SER A 203 2.97 -0.52 -29.42
N GLY A 204 3.30 -1.26 -28.36
CA GLY A 204 4.69 -1.65 -28.02
C GLY A 204 5.62 -0.53 -27.54
N ASP A 205 5.20 0.75 -27.63
CA ASP A 205 5.99 1.90 -27.18
C ASP A 205 5.97 2.05 -25.66
N THR A 206 7.08 1.78 -24.96
CA THR A 206 7.22 1.95 -23.50
C THR A 206 6.79 3.34 -23.02
N ASN A 207 7.01 4.38 -23.84
CA ASN A 207 6.60 5.74 -23.53
C ASN A 207 5.07 5.93 -23.52
N LYS A 208 4.32 5.20 -24.35
CA LYS A 208 2.86 5.30 -24.47
C LYS A 208 2.13 4.32 -23.56
N GLN A 209 2.72 3.17 -23.27
CA GLN A 209 2.16 2.13 -22.43
C GLN A 209 1.71 2.68 -21.06
N VAL A 210 0.59 2.14 -20.56
CA VAL A 210 0.03 2.47 -19.25
C VAL A 210 -0.27 1.15 -18.56
N ARG A 211 0.47 0.87 -17.48
CA ARG A 211 0.18 -0.24 -16.57
C ARG A 211 -0.90 0.19 -15.59
N CYS A 212 -1.86 -0.68 -15.32
CA CYS A 212 -3.04 -0.38 -14.50
C CYS A 212 -3.00 -1.16 -13.18
N ILE A 213 -3.45 -0.53 -12.11
CA ILE A 213 -3.59 -1.18 -10.79
C ILE A 213 -4.99 -0.88 -10.27
N TYR A 214 -5.80 -1.92 -10.10
CA TYR A 214 -7.16 -1.80 -9.58
C TYR A 214 -7.21 -2.27 -8.12
N VAL A 215 -7.33 -1.32 -7.19
CA VAL A 215 -7.34 -1.60 -5.74
C VAL A 215 -8.79 -1.71 -5.24
N ALA A 216 -9.24 -2.94 -5.00
CA ALA A 216 -10.59 -3.27 -4.58
C ALA A 216 -10.71 -3.32 -3.04
N ILE A 217 -11.01 -2.18 -2.42
CA ILE A 217 -11.16 -2.04 -0.96
C ILE A 217 -12.60 -2.34 -0.52
N GLY A 218 -12.78 -3.25 0.44
CA GLY A 218 -14.04 -3.53 1.14
C GLY A 218 -15.15 -4.13 0.26
N GLN A 219 -14.83 -4.56 -0.95
CA GLN A 219 -15.79 -5.12 -1.91
C GLN A 219 -16.18 -6.56 -1.56
N LYS A 220 -17.26 -7.06 -2.16
CA LYS A 220 -17.60 -8.49 -2.12
C LYS A 220 -16.70 -9.24 -3.11
N GLY A 221 -16.23 -10.43 -2.74
CA GLY A 221 -15.40 -11.28 -3.62
C GLY A 221 -16.05 -11.56 -4.98
N SER A 222 -17.37 -11.76 -5.02
CA SER A 222 -18.12 -11.92 -6.27
C SER A 222 -18.08 -10.68 -7.18
N THR A 223 -18.08 -9.47 -6.61
CA THR A 223 -17.91 -8.23 -7.38
C THR A 223 -16.50 -8.12 -7.96
N ILE A 224 -15.47 -8.49 -7.19
CA ILE A 224 -14.08 -8.53 -7.67
C ILE A 224 -13.94 -9.55 -8.81
N ALA A 225 -14.56 -10.73 -8.69
CA ALA A 225 -14.60 -11.74 -9.74
C ALA A 225 -15.31 -11.25 -11.03
N SER A 226 -16.43 -10.52 -10.91
CA SER A 226 -17.08 -9.90 -12.09
C SER A 226 -16.21 -8.85 -12.76
N VAL A 227 -15.45 -8.06 -11.99
CA VAL A 227 -14.50 -7.08 -12.55
C VAL A 227 -13.32 -7.78 -13.24
N LYS A 228 -12.78 -8.85 -12.64
CA LYS A 228 -11.76 -9.69 -13.28
C LYS A 228 -12.28 -10.25 -14.62
N GLY A 229 -13.47 -10.86 -14.64
CA GLY A 229 -14.05 -11.41 -15.86
C GLY A 229 -14.20 -10.38 -16.98
N ALA A 230 -14.70 -9.17 -16.67
CA ALA A 230 -14.81 -8.08 -17.65
C ALA A 230 -13.44 -7.61 -18.18
N LEU A 231 -12.39 -7.62 -17.35
CA LEU A 231 -11.02 -7.30 -17.78
C LEU A 231 -10.37 -8.45 -18.57
N GLU A 232 -10.72 -9.71 -18.30
CA GLU A 232 -10.29 -10.88 -19.08
C GLU A 232 -10.96 -10.90 -20.45
N GLU A 233 -12.28 -10.69 -20.53
CA GLU A 233 -13.05 -10.59 -21.79
C GLU A 233 -12.55 -9.46 -22.71
N ALA A 234 -12.13 -8.33 -22.13
CA ALA A 234 -11.51 -7.23 -22.87
C ALA A 234 -10.05 -7.50 -23.29
N GLY A 235 -9.36 -8.46 -22.66
CA GLY A 235 -7.90 -8.63 -22.76
C GLY A 235 -7.13 -7.47 -22.13
N ALA A 236 -7.64 -6.91 -21.03
CA ALA A 236 -7.01 -5.84 -20.25
C ALA A 236 -6.13 -6.35 -19.08
N MET A 237 -6.25 -7.64 -18.73
CA MET A 237 -5.44 -8.24 -17.65
C MET A 237 -3.93 -8.24 -17.94
N GLU A 238 -3.50 -8.31 -19.21
CA GLU A 238 -2.07 -8.34 -19.59
C GLU A 238 -1.22 -7.20 -18.99
N TYR A 239 -1.85 -6.04 -18.75
CA TYR A 239 -1.22 -4.85 -18.18
C TYR A 239 -1.88 -4.39 -16.87
N THR A 240 -2.76 -5.20 -16.28
CA THR A 240 -3.53 -4.84 -15.08
C THR A 240 -3.26 -5.80 -13.91
N THR A 241 -2.90 -5.24 -12.75
CA THR A 241 -2.86 -5.95 -11.46
C THR A 241 -4.10 -5.62 -10.64
N ILE A 242 -4.72 -6.62 -10.00
CA ILE A 242 -5.83 -6.39 -9.06
C ILE A 242 -5.33 -6.62 -7.63
N VAL A 243 -5.38 -5.58 -6.80
CA VAL A 243 -5.09 -5.68 -5.36
C VAL A 243 -6.42 -5.77 -4.61
N ALA A 244 -6.67 -6.89 -3.96
CA ALA A 244 -7.96 -7.22 -3.36
C ALA A 244 -7.89 -7.21 -1.83
N SER A 245 -8.67 -6.31 -1.22
CA SER A 245 -8.99 -6.34 0.21
C SER A 245 -10.51 -6.58 0.33
N PRO A 246 -10.97 -7.84 0.17
CA PRO A 246 -12.38 -8.17 0.27
C PRO A 246 -12.88 -7.96 1.70
N ARG A 247 -14.16 -7.62 1.85
CA ARG A 247 -14.80 -7.66 3.17
C ARG A 247 -14.82 -9.11 3.69
N PRO A 248 -14.44 -9.37 4.97
CA PRO A 248 -14.59 -10.69 5.57
C PRO A 248 -16.00 -11.24 5.39
N THR A 249 -16.09 -12.45 4.85
CA THR A 249 -17.36 -13.15 4.73
C THR A 249 -17.57 -13.92 6.03
N PRO A 250 -18.64 -13.66 6.82
CA PRO A 250 -18.87 -14.44 8.04
C PRO A 250 -19.04 -15.93 7.66
N PRO A 251 -18.48 -16.88 8.44
CA PRO A 251 -18.52 -18.29 8.10
C PRO A 251 -19.96 -18.81 8.07
N ALA A 252 -20.50 -19.04 6.88
CA ALA A 252 -21.86 -19.52 6.66
C ALA A 252 -22.00 -21.04 6.86
N SER A 253 -20.88 -21.75 7.03
CA SER A 253 -20.82 -23.18 7.38
C SER A 253 -20.82 -23.36 8.90
N SER A 254 -21.77 -24.15 9.40
CA SER A 254 -21.93 -24.59 10.80
C SER A 254 -21.98 -23.50 11.89
N THR A 255 -23.16 -22.89 12.08
CA THR A 255 -23.87 -22.93 13.39
C THR A 255 -25.31 -22.42 13.26
N SER A 256 -26.28 -23.25 13.62
CA SER A 256 -27.70 -22.89 13.63
C SER A 256 -28.12 -22.25 14.96
N ARG A 257 -27.89 -20.94 15.15
CA ARG A 257 -28.49 -20.16 16.25
C ARG A 257 -28.74 -18.68 15.85
N PRO A 258 -29.99 -18.18 15.95
CA PRO A 258 -30.30 -16.78 15.67
C PRO A 258 -30.03 -15.90 16.90
N THR A 259 -28.80 -15.42 17.04
CA THR A 259 -28.46 -14.35 17.99
C THR A 259 -28.69 -12.99 17.32
N PRO A 260 -29.38 -12.01 17.94
CA PRO A 260 -29.67 -10.73 17.30
C PRO A 260 -28.39 -9.93 17.04
N ALA A 261 -28.08 -9.69 15.77
CA ALA A 261 -26.91 -8.94 15.35
C ALA A 261 -26.99 -7.47 15.82
N ARG A 262 -26.14 -7.11 16.79
CA ARG A 262 -25.75 -5.70 16.96
C ARG A 262 -24.94 -5.27 15.73
N PRO A 263 -25.10 -4.04 15.23
CA PRO A 263 -24.15 -3.49 14.27
C PRO A 263 -22.82 -3.28 15.00
N SER A 264 -21.84 -4.15 14.76
CA SER A 264 -20.46 -3.89 15.18
C SER A 264 -19.99 -2.59 14.52
N ALA A 265 -19.22 -1.81 15.28
CA ALA A 265 -18.68 -0.54 14.80
C ALA A 265 -17.74 -0.78 13.62
N SER A 266 -17.37 0.30 12.92
CA SER A 266 -16.38 0.26 11.86
C SER A 266 -15.01 -0.13 12.41
N THR A 267 -14.67 -1.42 12.41
CA THR A 267 -13.28 -1.90 12.53
C THR A 267 -12.43 -1.11 11.54
N GLY A 268 -11.39 -0.45 12.06
CA GLY A 268 -10.58 0.47 11.29
C GLY A 268 -9.79 -0.25 10.21
N CYS A 269 -10.35 -0.35 9.01
CA CYS A 269 -9.57 -0.58 7.79
C CYS A 269 -8.73 0.66 7.50
N THR A 270 -7.74 0.94 8.36
CA THR A 270 -6.66 1.90 8.16
C THR A 270 -5.68 1.32 7.14
N ALA A 271 -6.20 1.02 5.94
CA ALA A 271 -5.38 0.83 4.77
C ALA A 271 -4.47 2.05 4.60
N ALA A 272 -3.25 1.86 4.10
CA ALA A 272 -2.20 2.87 4.06
C ALA A 272 -2.53 4.05 3.12
N SER A 273 -3.41 4.97 3.59
CA SER A 273 -3.81 6.21 2.93
C SER A 273 -3.48 7.43 3.78
N THR A 274 -2.38 7.35 4.54
CA THR A 274 -1.92 8.42 5.44
C THR A 274 -1.26 9.55 4.64
N SER A 275 -2.09 10.52 4.25
CA SER A 275 -1.71 11.90 3.89
C SER A 275 -0.47 12.08 2.99
N SER A 276 -0.69 12.22 1.68
CA SER A 276 0.10 13.22 0.95
C SER A 276 -0.21 14.59 1.55
N SER A 277 0.78 15.26 2.13
CA SER A 277 0.56 16.52 2.85
C SER A 277 -0.01 17.62 1.94
N SER A 278 -1.23 18.05 2.24
CA SER A 278 -1.86 19.23 1.67
C SER A 278 -2.46 20.06 2.80
N SER A 279 -1.93 21.27 3.00
CA SER A 279 -2.36 22.20 4.03
C SER A 279 -3.77 22.74 3.74
N THR A 280 -4.79 22.10 4.30
CA THR A 280 -6.17 22.59 4.23
C THR A 280 -6.34 23.80 5.14
N THR A 281 -6.22 25.00 4.57
CA THR A 281 -6.58 26.25 5.25
C THR A 281 -8.04 26.21 5.66
N CYS A 282 -8.33 26.23 6.96
CA CYS A 282 -9.71 26.23 7.47
C CYS A 282 -10.48 27.48 7.00
N PRO A 283 -11.72 27.34 6.52
CA PRO A 283 -12.56 28.49 6.21
C PRO A 283 -12.90 29.29 7.47
N SER A 284 -12.89 30.61 7.33
CA SER A 284 -13.09 31.62 8.36
C SER A 284 -14.21 31.35 9.39
N ARG A 285 -13.87 31.40 10.69
CA ARG A 285 -14.85 31.78 11.72
C ARG A 285 -15.14 33.29 11.63
N PRO A 286 -16.37 33.74 11.94
CA PRO A 286 -16.69 35.17 12.01
C PRO A 286 -15.97 35.85 13.19
N ARG A 287 -15.65 37.14 13.02
CA ARG A 287 -14.98 37.95 14.05
C ARG A 287 -15.93 38.33 15.19
N PRO A 288 -15.50 38.28 16.46
CA PRO A 288 -16.10 39.09 17.52
C PRO A 288 -15.82 40.59 17.27
N THR A 289 -16.74 41.45 17.68
CA THR A 289 -16.58 42.92 17.64
C THR A 289 -15.66 43.42 18.75
N ALA A 290 -14.79 44.38 18.44
CA ALA A 290 -13.90 45.01 19.42
C ALA A 290 -14.56 46.23 20.09
N PRO A 291 -14.37 46.44 21.41
CA PRO A 291 -14.76 47.69 22.07
C PRO A 291 -13.73 48.81 21.82
N SER A 292 -14.19 50.05 21.88
CA SER A 292 -13.36 51.25 21.68
C SER A 292 -12.62 51.69 22.96
N PRO A 293 -11.32 52.03 22.91
CA PRO A 293 -10.64 52.74 23.98
C PRO A 293 -10.82 54.27 23.83
N SER A 294 -11.10 54.95 24.95
CA SER A 294 -11.09 56.42 25.04
C SER A 294 -10.30 56.86 26.28
N SER A 295 -9.57 57.98 26.18
CA SER A 295 -8.76 58.60 27.26
C SER A 295 -7.57 57.76 27.79
N CYS A 296 -6.67 58.27 28.66
CA CYS A 296 -5.84 59.50 28.59
C CYS A 296 -4.67 59.38 29.62
N ALA A 297 -3.70 60.30 29.57
CA ALA A 297 -2.81 60.73 30.68
C ALA A 297 -1.77 59.77 31.32
N VAL A 298 -0.54 59.79 30.77
CA VAL A 298 0.73 60.23 31.44
C VAL A 298 1.06 59.78 32.89
N ARG A 299 2.15 58.99 33.03
CA ARG A 299 3.35 59.14 33.93
C ARG A 299 4.30 57.94 33.70
N ARG A 300 5.57 58.10 33.26
CA ARG A 300 6.81 58.48 33.99
C ARG A 300 7.27 57.53 35.11
N ASP A 301 8.19 56.60 34.77
CA ASP A 301 9.59 56.45 35.31
C ASP A 301 10.14 55.04 34.98
N ALA A 302 11.44 54.70 35.05
CA ALA A 302 12.69 55.42 34.78
C ALA A 302 13.90 54.44 34.86
N ARG A 303 14.96 54.65 34.05
CA ARG A 303 16.25 53.88 34.03
C ARG A 303 16.11 52.45 33.43
N ARG A 304 17.10 51.82 32.78
CA ARG A 304 18.58 52.03 32.64
C ARG A 304 19.06 51.88 31.16
N THR A 305 20.36 52.04 30.91
CA THR A 305 21.01 52.26 29.58
C THR A 305 21.66 51.03 28.91
N PRO A 306 22.11 51.10 27.62
CA PRO A 306 22.36 49.93 26.75
C PRO A 306 23.83 49.68 26.33
N ALA A 307 24.09 48.53 25.67
CA ALA A 307 25.24 48.18 24.80
C ALA A 307 24.96 46.81 24.12
N THR A 308 25.47 46.39 22.95
CA THR A 308 26.09 47.03 21.76
C THR A 308 25.99 46.03 20.57
N CYS A 309 26.19 46.47 19.32
CA CYS A 309 26.10 45.62 18.11
C CYS A 309 27.47 45.43 17.40
N SER A 310 27.63 44.33 16.66
CA SER A 310 28.70 43.87 15.73
C SER A 310 29.06 42.39 16.02
N THR A 311 29.54 41.55 15.10
CA THR A 311 30.32 41.73 13.86
C THR A 311 29.89 40.79 12.71
N CYS A 312 30.50 40.97 11.53
CA CYS A 312 30.31 40.16 10.30
C CYS A 312 31.69 39.68 9.79
N THR A 313 31.87 38.74 8.84
CA THR A 313 30.92 38.08 7.89
C THR A 313 31.32 36.57 7.74
N PRO A 314 31.07 35.77 6.66
CA PRO A 314 31.24 34.29 6.71
C PRO A 314 32.63 33.78 6.27
N ALA A 315 32.83 32.45 6.36
CA ALA A 315 33.91 31.70 5.71
C ALA A 315 33.36 30.47 4.95
N CYS A 316 33.95 30.16 3.79
CA CYS A 316 33.59 29.01 2.94
C CYS A 316 34.78 28.59 2.05
N SER A 317 35.15 27.31 2.07
CA SER A 317 35.71 26.52 0.93
C SER A 317 36.35 25.20 1.41
N SER A 318 36.40 24.23 0.49
CA SER A 318 37.13 22.93 0.51
C SER A 318 36.93 21.98 1.73
N ALA A 319 36.91 20.65 1.56
CA ALA A 319 37.36 19.83 0.44
C ALA A 319 36.42 18.63 0.15
N ALA A 320 36.56 18.05 -1.04
CA ALA A 320 35.99 16.76 -1.40
C ALA A 320 36.99 15.97 -2.27
N PRO A 321 37.12 14.65 -2.08
CA PRO A 321 37.62 13.74 -3.10
C PRO A 321 36.46 12.98 -3.76
N SER A 322 36.49 12.85 -5.08
CA SER A 322 35.44 12.16 -5.84
C SER A 322 35.72 10.66 -6.02
N SER A 323 34.75 9.81 -5.73
CA SER A 323 34.59 8.51 -6.38
C SER A 323 33.36 8.54 -7.29
N ARG A 324 33.55 8.48 -8.62
CA ARG A 324 32.47 8.37 -9.60
C ARG A 324 32.22 6.91 -9.94
N THR A 325 31.03 6.41 -9.62
CA THR A 325 30.46 5.23 -10.28
C THR A 325 29.12 5.64 -10.87
N SER A 326 28.96 5.48 -12.18
CA SER A 326 27.87 6.09 -12.94
C SER A 326 26.54 5.37 -12.75
N TRP A 327 25.52 6.11 -12.30
CA TRP A 327 24.13 5.70 -12.51
C TRP A 327 23.78 5.83 -13.98
N ALA A 328 23.41 4.73 -14.62
CA ALA A 328 22.75 4.72 -15.92
C ALA A 328 21.26 4.40 -15.68
N PRO A 329 20.31 5.22 -16.17
CA PRO A 329 18.90 4.87 -16.11
C PRO A 329 18.62 3.74 -17.10
N VAL A 330 18.09 2.62 -16.60
CA VAL A 330 17.40 1.62 -17.44
C VAL A 330 16.18 2.30 -18.09
N ARG A 331 15.87 1.91 -19.33
CA ARG A 331 14.84 2.52 -20.19
C ARG A 331 13.66 1.59 -20.37
#